data_AF-X6LKL7-F1
#
_entry.id   AF-X6LKL7-F1
#
_cell.length_a   1.000
_cell.length_b   1.000
_cell.length_c   1.000
_cell.angle_alpha   90.00
_cell.angle_beta   90.00
_cell.angle_gamma   90.00
#
_symmetry.space_group_name_H-M   'P 1'
#
loop_
_entity.id
_entity.type
_entity.pdbx_description
1 polymer ?
#
loop_
_entity_poly.entity_id
_entity_poly.type
_entity_poly.pdbx_seq_one_letter_code
_entity_poly.pdbx_strand_id
1 'polypeptide(L)'
;MSKQVVIFIFYGMSKKEEGEVEKRTGEKYFVIEPYDNAKVIFKAIDLSDEGRIEISKKANWKQLLQIIKDQLKLTDTSTFLFVKKDNPDDQIDNDGDLMDLWNELNKSRKVMYYTLKMRCLLITKEDKLMTWCPKNSDNPNFRYEMETENWSQHFENLKQFVEISANDEWLSESGQDKKIQNGEDLKAIWAERYNNSETYCLRLKVISANIGESGEIGEEHADENIQMKKEEEENGRDLNQSDNKGQGR
;
A
#
# COMPACT_ATOMS: atom_id res chain seq x y z
N MET A 1 -41.40 -60.86 -9.11
CA MET A 1 -41.37 -60.72 -7.64
C MET A 1 -40.01 -61.23 -7.18
N SER A 2 -39.19 -60.61 -6.35
CA SER A 2 -39.19 -59.31 -5.67
C SER A 2 -37.71 -58.96 -5.43
N LYS A 3 -37.33 -57.70 -5.55
CA LYS A 3 -35.99 -57.20 -5.21
C LYS A 3 -35.85 -57.21 -3.67
N GLN A 4 -34.72 -57.66 -3.15
CA GLN A 4 -34.27 -57.27 -1.81
C GLN A 4 -32.95 -56.52 -1.96
N VAL A 5 -33.03 -55.23 -1.67
CA VAL A 5 -31.91 -54.34 -1.38
C VAL A 5 -31.75 -54.38 0.14
N VAL A 6 -30.58 -54.76 0.64
CA VAL A 6 -30.25 -54.65 2.06
C VAL A 6 -29.31 -53.46 2.23
N ILE A 7 -29.82 -52.44 2.89
CA ILE A 7 -29.10 -51.24 3.34
C ILE A 7 -28.60 -51.55 4.75
N PHE A 8 -27.30 -51.36 5.01
CA PHE A 8 -26.75 -51.32 6.36
C PHE A 8 -26.46 -49.87 6.76
N ILE A 9 -27.07 -49.43 7.86
CA ILE A 9 -26.89 -48.12 8.50
C ILE A 9 -25.96 -48.28 9.71
N PHE A 10 -24.86 -47.54 9.65
CA PHE A 10 -23.98 -46.92 10.66
C PHE A 10 -23.83 -47.49 12.09
N TYR A 11 -22.57 -47.56 12.55
CA TYR A 11 -22.15 -47.06 13.87
C TYR A 11 -20.67 -46.66 13.84
N GLY A 12 -20.38 -45.39 13.53
CA GLY A 12 -19.06 -44.79 13.72
C GLY A 12 -18.99 -44.15 15.10
N MET A 13 -18.38 -44.83 16.06
CA MET A 13 -18.10 -44.28 17.39
C MET A 13 -16.96 -43.25 17.28
N SER A 14 -17.32 -41.96 17.17
CA SER A 14 -16.37 -40.86 17.40
C SER A 14 -16.17 -40.72 18.90
N LYS A 15 -15.05 -41.22 19.42
CA LYS A 15 -14.56 -40.83 20.75
C LYS A 15 -14.17 -39.35 20.68
N LYS A 16 -14.83 -38.53 21.50
CA LYS A 16 -14.38 -37.19 21.86
C LYS A 16 -13.14 -37.34 22.74
N GLU A 17 -12.00 -36.82 22.29
CA GLU A 17 -10.98 -36.31 23.19
C GLU A 17 -11.19 -34.79 23.28
N GLU A 18 -11.50 -34.34 24.48
CA GLU A 18 -11.47 -32.94 24.87
C GLU A 18 -10.01 -32.55 25.07
N GLY A 19 -9.50 -31.64 24.23
CA GLY A 19 -8.15 -31.12 24.34
C GLY A 19 -7.91 -30.04 23.29
N GLU A 20 -7.86 -28.80 23.76
CA GLU A 20 -7.62 -27.56 23.01
C GLU A 20 -8.68 -27.16 21.98
N VAL A 21 -9.48 -26.16 22.37
CA VAL A 21 -10.06 -25.23 21.41
C VAL A 21 -8.89 -24.60 20.67
N GLU A 22 -8.56 -25.14 19.51
CA GLU A 22 -7.68 -24.53 18.53
C GLU A 22 -8.30 -23.15 18.23
N LYS A 23 -7.83 -22.13 18.95
CA LYS A 23 -8.17 -20.75 18.68
C LYS A 23 -7.62 -20.51 17.29
N ARG A 24 -8.50 -20.51 16.29
CA ARG A 24 -8.23 -19.99 14.96
C ARG A 24 -7.80 -18.53 15.11
N THR A 25 -6.52 -18.30 15.37
CA THR A 25 -5.89 -17.03 15.11
C THR A 25 -6.00 -16.85 13.61
N GLY A 26 -6.77 -15.86 13.18
CA GLY A 26 -6.87 -15.51 11.77
C GLY A 26 -5.48 -15.40 11.15
N GLU A 27 -5.40 -15.74 9.87
CA GLU A 27 -4.15 -15.66 9.13
C GLU A 27 -3.62 -14.22 9.17
N LYS A 28 -2.33 -14.07 9.48
CA LYS A 28 -1.67 -12.77 9.58
C LYS A 28 -1.17 -12.31 8.22
N TYR A 29 -1.22 -11.02 7.95
CA TYR A 29 -0.78 -10.45 6.67
C TYR A 29 -0.42 -8.96 6.80
N PHE A 30 0.22 -8.42 5.77
CA PHE A 30 0.35 -6.98 5.58
C PHE A 30 -0.60 -6.51 4.49
N VAL A 31 -1.23 -5.36 4.73
CA VAL A 31 -1.95 -4.60 3.72
C VAL A 31 -1.03 -3.48 3.27
N ILE A 32 -0.65 -3.49 2.01
CA ILE A 32 0.09 -2.40 1.39
C ILE A 32 -0.94 -1.51 0.69
N GLU A 33 -1.01 -0.26 1.15
CA GLU A 33 -1.82 0.80 0.59
C GLU A 33 -0.90 1.70 -0.25
N PRO A 34 -0.84 1.47 -1.58
CA PRO A 34 -0.08 2.32 -2.50
C PRO A 34 -0.79 3.67 -2.69
N TYR A 35 -1.30 3.91 -3.89
CA TYR A 35 -2.10 5.07 -4.26
C TYR A 35 -3.55 4.61 -4.55
N ASP A 36 -4.51 5.54 -4.43
CA ASP A 36 -5.95 5.30 -4.63
C ASP A 36 -6.52 4.18 -3.72
N ASN A 37 -7.55 3.48 -4.18
CA ASN A 37 -8.22 2.38 -3.47
C ASN A 37 -7.58 1.00 -3.73
N ALA A 38 -6.44 0.95 -4.44
CA ALA A 38 -5.72 -0.30 -4.65
C ALA A 38 -5.14 -0.80 -3.32
N LYS A 39 -5.17 -2.11 -3.10
CA LYS A 39 -4.55 -2.75 -1.93
C LYS A 39 -3.83 -4.01 -2.37
N VAL A 40 -2.60 -4.16 -1.92
CA VAL A 40 -1.82 -5.39 -2.11
C VAL A 40 -1.76 -6.12 -0.78
N ILE A 41 -2.12 -7.39 -0.78
CA ILE A 41 -2.03 -8.25 0.42
C ILE A 41 -0.75 -9.06 0.31
N PHE A 42 0.09 -8.97 1.34
CA PHE A 42 1.29 -9.76 1.47
C PHE A 42 1.18 -10.72 2.66
N LYS A 43 1.53 -11.98 2.44
CA LYS A 43 1.60 -13.02 3.46
C LYS A 43 3.02 -13.55 3.49
N ALA A 44 3.58 -13.66 4.69
CA ALA A 44 4.92 -14.19 4.82
C ALA A 44 4.97 -15.70 4.54
N ILE A 45 6.10 -16.14 4.01
CA ILE A 45 6.41 -17.53 3.68
C ILE A 45 7.46 -18.10 4.64
N ASP A 46 7.53 -19.43 4.69
CA ASP A 46 8.54 -20.19 5.43
C ASP A 46 8.67 -19.71 6.88
N LEU A 47 7.54 -19.65 7.57
CA LEU A 47 7.45 -19.29 8.98
C LEU A 47 7.98 -20.43 9.85
N SER A 48 8.60 -20.08 10.98
CA SER A 48 8.91 -21.05 12.03
C SER A 48 7.63 -21.61 12.68
N ASP A 49 7.77 -22.63 13.51
CA ASP A 49 6.66 -23.18 14.32
C ASP A 49 6.02 -22.14 15.25
N GLU A 50 6.78 -21.08 15.60
CA GLU A 50 6.28 -19.94 16.36
C GLU A 50 5.65 -18.84 15.48
N GLY A 51 5.63 -18.99 14.15
CA GLY A 51 5.10 -18.01 13.20
C GLY A 51 6.04 -16.86 12.82
N ARG A 52 7.36 -17.02 13.02
CA ARG A 52 8.38 -15.97 12.77
C ARG A 52 9.12 -16.14 11.44
N ILE A 53 9.67 -15.05 10.87
CA ILE A 53 10.37 -15.06 9.56
C ILE A 53 11.91 -15.13 9.64
N GLU A 54 12.48 -15.57 10.77
CA GLU A 54 13.91 -15.43 11.09
C GLU A 54 14.87 -15.98 10.01
N ILE A 55 14.54 -17.11 9.39
CA ILE A 55 15.39 -17.78 8.40
C ILE A 55 15.12 -17.26 6.98
N SER A 56 13.91 -16.80 6.71
CA SER A 56 13.38 -16.50 5.37
C SER A 56 13.21 -15.00 5.08
N LYS A 57 13.71 -14.11 5.95
CA LYS A 57 13.54 -12.64 5.84
C LYS A 57 13.89 -12.07 4.46
N LYS A 58 15.02 -12.49 3.87
CA LYS A 58 15.44 -12.03 2.53
C LYS A 58 14.50 -12.49 1.42
N ALA A 59 13.97 -13.71 1.54
CA ALA A 59 13.03 -14.26 0.58
C ALA A 59 11.68 -13.54 0.67
N ASN A 60 11.19 -13.32 1.89
CA ASN A 60 9.99 -12.54 2.17
C ASN A 60 10.08 -11.10 1.64
N TRP A 61 11.21 -10.42 1.87
CA TRP A 61 11.44 -9.08 1.33
C TRP A 61 11.37 -9.05 -0.20
N LYS A 62 12.10 -9.96 -0.88
CA LYS A 62 12.07 -10.05 -2.35
C LYS A 62 10.66 -10.35 -2.87
N GLN A 63 9.93 -11.26 -2.21
CA GLN A 63 8.58 -11.64 -2.61
C GLN A 63 7.59 -10.48 -2.43
N LEU A 64 7.68 -9.72 -1.33
CA LEU A 64 6.89 -8.52 -1.11
C LEU A 64 7.08 -7.52 -2.26
N LEU A 65 8.33 -7.19 -2.59
CA LEU A 65 8.65 -6.26 -3.68
C LEU A 65 8.12 -6.76 -5.03
N GLN A 66 8.27 -8.06 -5.31
CA GLN A 66 7.79 -8.64 -6.57
C GLN A 66 6.26 -8.60 -6.68
N ILE A 67 5.55 -9.01 -5.63
CA ILE A 67 4.08 -9.01 -5.60
C ILE A 67 3.52 -7.61 -5.86
N ILE A 68 4.14 -6.58 -5.27
CA ILE A 68 3.72 -5.19 -5.50
C ILE A 68 3.92 -4.79 -6.95
N LYS A 69 5.11 -5.07 -7.52
CA LYS A 69 5.39 -4.75 -8.93
C LYS A 69 4.43 -5.47 -9.87
N ASP A 70 4.15 -6.74 -9.63
CA ASP A 70 3.25 -7.54 -10.46
C ASP A 70 1.79 -7.06 -10.36
N GLN A 71 1.27 -6.88 -9.14
CA GLN A 71 -0.13 -6.50 -8.93
C GLN A 71 -0.43 -5.07 -9.38
N LEU A 72 0.54 -4.17 -9.21
CA LEU A 72 0.41 -2.76 -9.63
C LEU A 72 0.93 -2.52 -11.05
N LYS A 73 1.44 -3.55 -11.74
CA LYS A 73 2.01 -3.47 -13.10
C LYS A 73 3.14 -2.42 -13.20
N LEU A 74 3.98 -2.34 -12.17
CA LEU A 74 5.11 -1.42 -12.11
C LEU A 74 6.29 -1.96 -12.91
N THR A 75 7.13 -1.06 -13.40
CA THR A 75 8.42 -1.44 -14.00
C THR A 75 9.38 -2.03 -12.97
N ASP A 76 10.32 -2.85 -13.43
CA ASP A 76 11.36 -3.43 -12.57
C ASP A 76 12.27 -2.38 -11.92
N THR A 77 12.41 -1.21 -12.56
CA THR A 77 13.19 -0.06 -12.08
C THR A 77 12.47 0.75 -11.01
N SER A 78 11.19 0.50 -10.76
CA SER A 78 10.37 1.25 -9.81
C SER A 78 10.93 1.16 -8.39
N THR A 79 10.97 2.31 -7.71
CA THR A 79 11.41 2.46 -6.33
C THR A 79 10.31 3.06 -5.47
N PHE A 80 10.21 2.59 -4.22
CA PHE A 80 9.21 3.00 -3.25
C PHE A 80 9.67 2.68 -1.83
N LEU A 81 9.13 3.41 -0.85
CA LEU A 81 9.36 3.18 0.57
C LEU A 81 8.07 2.75 1.24
N PHE A 82 8.17 1.93 2.28
CA PHE A 82 7.02 1.63 3.13
C PHE A 82 7.11 2.45 4.41
N VAL A 83 5.98 2.97 4.86
CA VAL A 83 5.86 3.60 6.17
C VAL A 83 4.65 3.05 6.90
N LYS A 84 4.75 2.96 8.23
CA LYS A 84 3.59 2.55 9.04
C LYS A 84 2.49 3.61 8.94
N LYS A 85 1.25 3.15 8.77
CA LYS A 85 0.09 4.06 8.67
C LYS A 85 -0.12 4.88 9.95
N ASP A 86 0.16 4.30 11.10
CA ASP A 86 0.04 4.89 12.43
C ASP A 86 1.29 5.65 12.89
N ASN A 87 2.44 5.41 12.27
CA ASN A 87 3.67 6.15 12.51
C ASN A 87 4.44 6.42 11.19
N PRO A 88 4.21 7.56 10.52
CA PRO A 88 4.79 7.85 9.20
C PRO A 88 6.30 8.09 9.18
N ASP A 89 6.91 8.25 10.36
CA ASP A 89 8.36 8.38 10.53
C ASP A 89 9.03 7.01 10.66
N ASP A 90 8.28 5.94 10.95
CA ASP A 90 8.78 4.56 10.93
C ASP A 90 8.77 4.01 9.51
N GLN A 91 9.94 4.02 8.88
CA GLN A 91 10.16 3.41 7.56
C GLN A 91 10.45 1.92 7.68
N ILE A 92 9.99 1.16 6.69
CA ILE A 92 10.33 -0.25 6.50
C ILE A 92 11.01 -0.33 5.12
N ASP A 93 12.34 -0.41 5.09
CA ASP A 93 13.11 -0.32 3.84
C ASP A 93 13.97 -1.56 3.54
N ASN A 94 14.02 -2.51 4.47
CA ASN A 94 14.87 -3.69 4.38
C ASN A 94 14.21 -4.95 4.97
N ASP A 95 14.89 -6.10 4.79
CA ASP A 95 14.41 -7.41 5.27
C ASP A 95 14.40 -7.54 6.80
N GLY A 96 15.26 -6.81 7.50
CA GLY A 96 15.28 -6.74 8.96
C GLY A 96 14.06 -6.04 9.51
N ASP A 97 13.73 -4.85 9.00
CA ASP A 97 12.57 -4.07 9.45
C ASP A 97 11.26 -4.83 9.18
N LEU A 98 11.15 -5.47 8.01
CA LEU A 98 10.01 -6.31 7.67
C LEU A 98 9.86 -7.47 8.67
N MET A 99 10.98 -8.10 9.05
CA MET A 99 11.02 -9.18 10.03
C MET A 99 10.59 -8.71 11.42
N ASP A 100 11.13 -7.59 11.88
CA ASP A 100 10.80 -7.07 13.19
C ASP A 100 9.32 -6.70 13.26
N LEU A 101 8.79 -6.06 12.22
CA LEU A 101 7.37 -5.74 12.11
C LEU A 101 6.48 -6.99 12.06
N TRP A 102 6.89 -8.02 11.32
CA TRP A 102 6.14 -9.28 11.25
C TRP A 102 6.10 -9.96 12.61
N ASN A 103 7.25 -10.03 13.29
CA ASN A 103 7.36 -10.65 14.60
C ASN A 103 6.58 -9.86 15.67
N GLU A 104 6.53 -8.53 15.56
CA GLU A 104 5.66 -7.67 16.37
C GLU A 104 4.18 -8.01 16.15
N LEU A 105 3.74 -8.09 14.89
CA LEU A 105 2.39 -8.50 14.52
C LEU A 105 2.08 -9.88 15.12
N ASN A 106 3.02 -10.81 15.00
CA ASN A 106 2.86 -12.19 15.44
C ASN A 106 2.68 -12.35 16.96
N LYS A 107 3.29 -11.47 17.77
CA LYS A 107 3.09 -11.43 19.23
C LYS A 107 1.64 -11.11 19.62
N SER A 108 0.92 -10.36 18.78
CA SER A 108 -0.45 -9.97 19.06
C SER A 108 -1.45 -11.08 18.74
N ARG A 109 -2.28 -11.46 19.71
CA ARG A 109 -3.40 -12.41 19.45
C ARG A 109 -4.63 -11.76 18.82
N LYS A 110 -4.70 -10.42 18.83
CA LYS A 110 -5.86 -9.65 18.38
C LYS A 110 -5.67 -9.02 17.01
N VAL A 111 -4.46 -8.51 16.75
CA VAL A 111 -4.14 -7.82 15.51
C VAL A 111 -3.81 -8.87 14.45
N MET A 112 -4.56 -8.85 13.35
CA MET A 112 -4.38 -9.77 12.24
C MET A 112 -3.53 -9.18 11.11
N TYR A 113 -3.46 -7.85 10.99
CA TYR A 113 -2.67 -7.23 9.94
C TYR A 113 -2.10 -5.88 10.36
N TYR A 114 -1.00 -5.50 9.70
CA TYR A 114 -0.53 -4.10 9.66
C TYR A 114 -0.84 -3.48 8.31
N THR A 115 -1.09 -2.17 8.33
CA THR A 115 -1.22 -1.37 7.11
C THR A 115 0.04 -0.56 6.89
N LEU A 116 0.68 -0.78 5.74
CA LEU A 116 1.85 -0.04 5.28
C LEU A 116 1.43 0.88 4.13
N LYS A 117 1.85 2.13 4.18
CA LYS A 117 1.65 3.12 3.11
C LYS A 117 2.88 3.14 2.21
N MET A 118 2.67 3.21 0.90
CA MET A 118 3.76 3.36 -0.07
C MET A 118 4.08 4.83 -0.29
N ARG A 119 5.27 5.28 0.12
CA ARG A 119 5.77 6.63 -0.16
C ARG A 119 6.54 6.64 -1.48
N CYS A 120 6.06 7.39 -2.47
CA CYS A 120 6.71 7.53 -3.79
C CYS A 120 6.09 8.63 -4.66
N LEU A 121 6.75 8.98 -5.76
CA LEU A 121 6.14 9.65 -6.92
C LEU A 121 5.68 8.58 -7.91
N LEU A 122 4.40 8.53 -8.21
CA LEU A 122 3.82 7.66 -9.22
C LEU A 122 3.79 8.38 -10.56
N ILE A 123 4.48 7.86 -11.56
CA ILE A 123 4.65 8.50 -12.86
C ILE A 123 4.02 7.64 -13.94
N THR A 124 3.23 8.26 -14.81
CA THR A 124 2.68 7.63 -16.02
C THR A 124 3.34 8.21 -17.27
N LYS A 125 3.91 7.35 -18.11
CA LYS A 125 4.47 7.68 -19.43
C LYS A 125 4.20 6.52 -20.40
N GLU A 126 3.62 6.81 -21.57
CA GLU A 126 3.37 5.80 -22.62
C GLU A 126 2.70 4.51 -22.11
N ASP A 127 1.62 4.65 -21.34
CA ASP A 127 0.88 3.54 -20.67
C ASP A 127 1.69 2.71 -19.66
N LYS A 128 2.95 3.06 -19.41
CA LYS A 128 3.76 2.47 -18.35
C LYS A 128 3.55 3.23 -17.05
N LEU A 129 3.44 2.45 -15.99
CA LEU A 129 3.39 2.93 -14.64
C LEU A 129 4.72 2.67 -13.94
N MET A 130 5.31 3.72 -13.40
CA MET A 130 6.57 3.63 -12.68
C MET A 130 6.47 4.41 -11.37
N THR A 131 7.23 4.01 -10.37
CA THR A 131 7.37 4.77 -9.13
C THR A 131 8.80 5.21 -8.92
N TRP A 132 8.98 6.35 -8.27
CA TRP A 132 10.29 6.90 -7.98
C TRP A 132 10.36 7.52 -6.60
N CYS A 133 11.50 7.33 -5.93
CA CYS A 133 11.91 8.04 -4.72
C CYS A 133 13.29 8.68 -4.92
N PRO A 134 13.58 9.82 -4.26
CA PRO A 134 14.92 10.36 -4.18
C PRO A 134 15.91 9.33 -3.65
N LYS A 135 17.15 9.39 -4.14
CA LYS A 135 18.21 8.54 -3.60
C LYS A 135 18.44 8.86 -2.12
N ASN A 136 18.71 7.86 -1.30
CA ASN A 136 18.90 7.95 0.16
C ASN A 136 17.63 8.29 0.96
N SER A 137 16.44 8.31 0.34
CA SER A 137 15.19 8.63 1.05
C SER A 137 14.73 7.54 2.03
N ASP A 138 15.32 6.35 1.92
CA ASP A 138 15.28 5.25 2.89
C ASP A 138 15.94 5.63 4.23
N ASN A 139 16.91 6.55 4.23
CA ASN A 139 17.49 7.05 5.48
C ASN A 139 16.41 7.72 6.36
N PRO A 140 16.23 7.29 7.63
CA PRO A 140 15.29 7.92 8.57
C PRO A 140 15.53 9.43 8.74
N ASN A 141 16.77 9.90 8.62
CA ASN A 141 17.13 11.31 8.75
C ASN A 141 16.90 12.14 7.47
N PHE A 142 16.57 11.51 6.34
CA PHE A 142 16.42 12.21 5.06
C PHE A 142 15.45 13.39 5.15
N ARG A 143 14.35 13.22 5.90
CA ARG A 143 13.37 14.28 6.18
C ARG A 143 14.00 15.52 6.81
N TYR A 144 14.89 15.34 7.78
CA TYR A 144 15.52 16.43 8.53
C TYR A 144 16.71 17.04 7.78
N GLU A 145 17.26 16.31 6.82
CA GLU A 145 18.42 16.69 6.01
C GLU A 145 18.05 17.21 4.62
N MET A 146 16.75 17.34 4.31
CA MET A 146 16.26 17.80 3.00
C MET A 146 16.86 19.14 2.55
N GLU A 147 17.16 20.06 3.47
CA GLU A 147 17.78 21.36 3.12
C GLU A 147 19.23 21.23 2.62
N THR A 148 19.90 20.12 2.95
CA THR A 148 21.30 19.85 2.59
C THR A 148 21.44 18.94 1.37
N GLU A 149 20.35 18.29 0.95
CA GLU A 149 20.30 17.43 -0.22
C GLU A 149 20.46 18.23 -1.52
N ASN A 150 21.13 17.62 -2.50
CA ASN A 150 21.27 18.22 -3.83
C ASN A 150 20.03 17.92 -4.69
N TRP A 151 18.99 18.72 -4.50
CA TRP A 151 17.72 18.57 -5.22
C TRP A 151 17.82 18.79 -6.72
N SER A 152 18.76 19.62 -7.18
CA SER A 152 19.06 19.75 -8.60
C SER A 152 19.53 18.42 -9.18
N GLN A 153 20.41 17.70 -8.49
CA GLN A 153 20.84 16.37 -8.91
C GLN A 153 19.71 15.34 -8.84
N HIS A 154 18.88 15.36 -7.79
CA HIS A 154 17.71 14.48 -7.72
C HIS A 154 16.73 14.73 -8.88
N PHE A 155 16.55 15.98 -9.29
CA PHE A 155 15.72 16.33 -10.43
C PHE A 155 16.31 15.85 -11.77
N GLU A 156 17.62 15.99 -11.97
CA GLU A 156 18.29 15.40 -13.15
C GLU A 156 18.14 13.87 -13.18
N ASN A 157 18.32 13.20 -12.03
CA ASN A 157 18.14 11.77 -11.91
C ASN A 157 16.70 11.34 -12.23
N LEU A 158 15.70 12.11 -11.77
CA LEU A 158 14.30 11.87 -12.07
C LEU A 158 14.02 12.01 -13.57
N LYS A 159 14.52 13.08 -14.22
CA LYS A 159 14.38 13.25 -15.67
C LYS A 159 15.02 12.09 -16.45
N GLN A 160 16.20 11.66 -16.03
CA GLN A 160 16.88 10.51 -16.63
C GLN A 160 16.08 9.21 -16.42
N PHE A 161 15.52 8.99 -15.23
CA PHE A 161 14.70 7.82 -14.90
C PHE A 161 13.44 7.73 -15.77
N VAL A 162 12.79 8.87 -16.02
CA VAL A 162 11.57 8.96 -16.85
C VAL A 162 11.90 9.11 -18.34
N GLU A 163 13.18 9.18 -18.70
CA GLU A 163 13.66 9.36 -20.07
C GLU A 163 13.08 10.62 -20.74
N ILE A 164 12.98 11.73 -19.99
CA ILE A 164 12.44 12.99 -20.50
C ILE A 164 13.41 13.59 -21.51
N SER A 165 12.95 13.75 -22.75
CA SER A 165 13.72 14.42 -23.80
C SER A 165 13.78 15.92 -23.53
N ALA A 166 14.96 16.51 -23.67
CA ALA A 166 15.31 17.81 -23.08
C ALA A 166 14.50 19.03 -23.55
N ASN A 167 13.70 18.92 -24.63
CA ASN A 167 13.12 20.11 -25.27
C ASN A 167 11.60 20.15 -25.27
N ASP A 168 10.90 19.01 -25.29
CA ASP A 168 9.45 18.99 -25.52
C ASP A 168 8.66 18.28 -24.42
N GLU A 169 9.33 17.63 -23.46
CA GLU A 169 8.65 16.88 -22.40
C GLU A 169 8.82 17.51 -21.02
N TRP A 170 7.78 17.45 -20.19
CA TRP A 170 7.86 17.84 -18.78
C TRP A 170 6.98 16.98 -17.87
N LEU A 171 7.33 17.01 -16.58
CA LEU A 171 6.51 16.41 -15.51
C LEU A 171 5.49 17.42 -15.02
N SER A 172 4.25 16.97 -14.90
CA SER A 172 3.15 17.72 -14.32
C SER A 172 2.45 16.90 -13.24
N GLU A 173 2.04 17.56 -12.16
CA GLU A 173 1.15 16.97 -11.17
C GLU A 173 -0.24 16.71 -11.77
N SER A 174 -0.75 15.49 -11.62
CA SER A 174 -2.07 15.13 -12.14
C SER A 174 -3.16 15.90 -11.40
N GLY A 175 -3.99 16.62 -12.15
CA GLY A 175 -5.17 17.32 -11.61
C GLY A 175 -4.92 18.77 -11.17
N GLN A 176 -3.67 19.26 -11.21
CA GLN A 176 -3.35 20.66 -10.91
C GLN A 176 -2.56 21.36 -12.04
N ASP A 177 -2.17 20.63 -13.09
CA ASP A 177 -1.33 21.11 -14.20
C ASP A 177 -0.06 21.85 -13.77
N LYS A 178 0.42 21.57 -12.54
CA LYS A 178 1.60 22.19 -11.97
C LYS A 178 2.84 21.52 -12.53
N LYS A 179 3.53 22.23 -13.43
CA LYS A 179 4.80 21.81 -14.02
C LYS A 179 5.92 21.83 -12.98
N ILE A 180 6.66 20.72 -12.89
CA ILE A 180 7.89 20.62 -12.11
C ILE A 180 9.05 21.11 -12.99
N GLN A 181 9.67 22.24 -12.64
CA GLN A 181 10.68 22.89 -13.47
C GLN A 181 12.11 22.67 -12.98
N ASN A 182 12.30 22.47 -11.68
CA ASN A 182 13.63 22.41 -11.06
C ASN A 182 13.64 21.57 -9.78
N GLY A 183 14.83 21.49 -9.14
CA GLY A 183 15.03 20.78 -7.88
C GLY A 183 14.21 21.32 -6.71
N GLU A 184 14.00 22.64 -6.60
CA GLU A 184 13.20 23.22 -5.51
C GLU A 184 11.72 22.86 -5.64
N ASP A 185 11.19 22.80 -6.86
CA ASP A 185 9.83 22.30 -7.10
C ASP A 185 9.70 20.84 -6.65
N LEU A 186 10.68 20.00 -7.01
CA LEU A 186 10.73 18.59 -6.62
C LEU A 186 10.83 18.44 -5.09
N LYS A 187 11.67 19.26 -4.44
CA LYS A 187 11.81 19.30 -2.98
C LYS A 187 10.49 19.63 -2.31
N ALA A 188 9.80 20.68 -2.76
CA ALA A 188 8.53 21.10 -2.20
C ALA A 188 7.49 19.96 -2.31
N ILE A 189 7.39 19.35 -3.49
CA ILE A 189 6.51 18.21 -3.75
C ILE A 189 6.86 17.01 -2.86
N TRP A 190 8.13 16.70 -2.68
CA TRP A 190 8.55 15.58 -1.84
C TRP A 190 8.28 15.85 -0.34
N ALA A 191 8.54 17.07 0.13
CA ALA A 191 8.31 17.48 1.52
C ALA A 191 6.85 17.33 1.93
N GLU A 192 5.90 17.62 1.03
CA GLU A 192 4.47 17.41 1.29
C GLU A 192 4.10 15.96 1.62
N ARG A 193 4.89 14.96 1.18
CA ARG A 193 4.64 13.53 1.43
C ARG A 193 4.96 13.11 2.87
N TYR A 194 5.61 13.98 3.65
CA TYR A 194 5.84 13.79 5.09
C TYR A 194 4.79 14.51 5.96
N ASN A 195 4.14 15.55 5.43
CA ASN A 195 3.32 16.45 6.24
C ASN A 195 1.83 16.08 6.28
N ASN A 196 1.36 15.24 5.35
CA ASN A 196 -0.04 14.83 5.29
C ASN A 196 -0.15 13.29 5.19
N SER A 197 -0.96 12.70 6.07
CA SER A 197 -1.23 11.25 6.15
C SER A 197 -2.02 10.69 4.97
N GLU A 198 -2.46 11.53 4.04
CA GLU A 198 -3.15 11.12 2.82
C GLU A 198 -2.24 11.24 1.59
N THR A 199 -1.09 11.91 1.70
CA THR A 199 -0.26 12.29 0.56
C THR A 199 1.01 11.44 0.44
N TYR A 200 1.05 10.19 0.91
CA TYR A 200 2.27 9.38 0.78
C TYR A 200 2.70 9.18 -0.67
N CYS A 201 1.75 9.16 -1.60
CA CYS A 201 2.00 9.05 -3.03
C CYS A 201 1.45 10.26 -3.80
N LEU A 202 2.21 10.74 -4.79
CA LEU A 202 1.75 11.77 -5.72
C LEU A 202 1.80 11.27 -7.16
N ARG A 203 0.71 11.50 -7.92
CA ARG A 203 0.60 11.13 -9.33
C ARG A 203 1.14 12.22 -10.25
N LEU A 204 2.11 11.88 -11.07
CA LEU A 204 2.71 12.70 -12.11
C LEU A 204 2.40 12.13 -13.49
N LYS A 205 2.26 13.01 -14.47
CA LYS A 205 2.17 12.68 -15.90
C LYS A 205 3.33 13.33 -16.64
N VAL A 206 3.86 12.61 -17.63
CA VAL A 206 4.75 13.19 -18.63
C VAL A 206 3.89 13.80 -19.73
N ILE A 207 4.11 15.07 -20.01
CA ILE A 207 3.40 15.82 -21.05
C ILE A 207 4.41 16.17 -22.15
N SER A 208 4.05 15.91 -23.40
CA SER A 208 4.85 16.28 -24.58
C SER A 208 4.20 17.48 -25.27
N ALA A 209 4.98 18.49 -25.61
CA ALA A 209 4.56 19.56 -26.51
C ALA A 209 4.38 18.95 -27.89
N ASN A 210 3.13 18.81 -28.35
CA ASN A 210 2.88 18.43 -29.74
C ASN A 210 3.47 19.51 -30.66
N ILE A 211 4.63 19.22 -31.28
CA ILE A 211 5.09 19.93 -32.47
C ILE A 211 4.14 19.47 -33.59
N GLY A 212 3.06 20.23 -33.79
CA GLY A 212 1.79 19.71 -34.29
C GLY A 212 1.73 19.28 -35.76
N GLU A 213 0.68 18.52 -36.07
CA GLU A 213 -0.04 18.57 -37.34
C GLU A 213 -1.46 17.97 -37.20
N SER A 214 -2.44 18.74 -37.68
CA SER A 214 -3.88 18.44 -37.89
C SER A 214 -4.77 18.16 -36.68
N GLY A 215 -5.82 18.98 -36.57
CA GLY A 215 -6.81 18.96 -35.51
C GLY A 215 -7.73 17.76 -35.50
N GLU A 216 -7.99 17.28 -34.30
CA GLU A 216 -9.32 17.11 -33.71
C GLU A 216 -9.06 17.04 -32.19
N ILE A 217 -9.64 17.98 -31.44
CA ILE A 217 -9.70 17.88 -29.98
C ILE A 217 -10.74 16.78 -29.72
N GLY A 218 -10.29 15.53 -29.71
CA GLY A 218 -11.07 14.41 -29.21
C GLY A 218 -11.24 14.60 -27.71
N GLU A 219 -12.47 14.85 -27.31
CA GLU A 219 -12.92 15.05 -25.93
C GLU A 219 -12.28 14.06 -24.95
N GLU A 220 -11.78 14.61 -23.84
CA GLU A 220 -11.48 13.87 -22.63
C GLU A 220 -12.71 13.07 -22.20
N HIS A 221 -12.66 11.76 -22.35
CA HIS A 221 -13.48 10.91 -21.51
C HIS A 221 -12.87 10.91 -20.10
N ALA A 222 -13.41 11.80 -19.28
CA ALA A 222 -13.39 11.67 -17.83
C ALA A 222 -14.05 10.33 -17.46
N ASP A 223 -13.25 9.34 -17.08
CA ASP A 223 -13.75 8.17 -16.36
C ASP A 223 -13.97 8.56 -14.88
N GLU A 224 -15.02 9.36 -14.67
CA GLU A 224 -15.72 9.41 -13.40
C GLU A 224 -16.51 8.11 -13.24
N ASN A 225 -16.03 7.19 -12.41
CA ASN A 225 -16.93 6.31 -11.67
C ASN A 225 -16.33 5.87 -10.33
N ILE A 226 -16.35 6.81 -9.40
CA ILE A 226 -16.32 6.56 -7.97
C ILE A 226 -17.68 5.98 -7.58
N GLN A 227 -17.74 4.68 -7.29
CA GLN A 227 -18.82 4.15 -6.45
C GLN A 227 -18.31 4.10 -5.00
N MET A 228 -18.54 5.20 -4.27
CA MET A 228 -18.48 5.21 -2.82
C MET A 228 -19.49 4.20 -2.27
N LYS A 229 -19.01 3.19 -1.55
CA LYS A 229 -19.75 2.61 -0.44
C LYS A 229 -19.05 3.01 0.85
N LYS A 230 -19.64 4.00 1.52
CA LYS A 230 -19.53 4.14 2.98
C LYS A 230 -20.10 2.86 3.58
N GLU A 231 -19.26 2.05 4.21
CA GLU A 231 -19.73 1.20 5.30
C GLU A 231 -19.34 1.90 6.59
N GLU A 232 -20.36 2.32 7.32
CA GLU A 232 -20.27 2.92 8.64
C GLU A 232 -19.73 1.87 9.61
N GLU A 233 -18.60 2.20 10.25
CA GLU A 233 -18.21 1.63 11.52
C GLU A 233 -19.22 2.10 12.58
N GLU A 234 -20.19 1.26 12.89
CA GLU A 234 -20.92 1.35 14.15
C GLU A 234 -20.70 0.04 14.90
N ASN A 235 -19.77 0.05 15.86
CA ASN A 235 -19.98 -0.64 17.14
C ASN A 235 -18.83 -0.34 18.10
N GLY A 236 -19.14 0.48 19.09
CA GLY A 236 -18.41 0.48 20.35
C GLY A 236 -18.27 1.86 20.97
N ARG A 237 -19.33 2.34 21.63
CA ARG A 237 -19.26 2.81 23.03
C ARG A 237 -20.62 3.14 23.61
N ASP A 238 -20.79 2.60 24.81
CA ASP A 238 -21.81 2.84 25.81
C ASP A 238 -22.23 4.31 25.95
N LEU A 239 -23.53 4.55 26.09
CA LEU A 239 -24.03 5.60 26.96
C LEU A 239 -25.27 5.13 27.74
N ASN A 240 -25.07 5.09 29.05
CA ASN A 240 -26.06 5.07 30.13
C ASN A 240 -27.39 5.75 29.78
N GLN A 241 -28.50 5.06 30.00
CA GLN A 241 -29.80 5.69 30.26
C GLN A 241 -30.10 5.66 31.75
N SER A 242 -30.00 6.83 32.38
CA SER A 242 -30.62 7.14 33.66
C SER A 242 -31.78 8.11 33.42
N ASP A 243 -32.96 7.72 33.92
CA ASP A 243 -34.07 8.54 34.46
C ASP A 243 -34.71 9.63 33.56
N ASN A 244 -36.01 9.93 33.55
CA ASN A 244 -37.09 9.70 34.52
C ASN A 244 -38.47 10.06 33.90
N LYS A 245 -39.54 9.74 34.66
CA LYS A 245 -40.92 10.31 34.68
C LYS A 245 -41.98 9.78 33.70
N GLY A 246 -42.72 8.77 34.17
CA GLY A 246 -44.04 8.91 34.78
C GLY A 246 -45.20 9.53 33.97
N GLN A 247 -46.27 8.73 33.76
CA GLN A 247 -47.65 8.99 34.22
C GLN A 247 -48.62 7.90 33.73
N GLY A 248 -49.50 7.44 34.64
CA GLY A 248 -50.92 7.21 34.32
C GLY A 248 -51.40 5.76 34.15
N ARG A 249 -51.71 5.07 35.24
CA ARG A 249 -53.07 4.83 35.78
C ARG A 249 -53.03 3.76 36.86
#